data_AF-A0A923AVB2-F1
#
_entry.id   AF-A0A923AVB2-F1
#
_cell.length_a   1.000
_cell.length_b   1.000
_cell.length_c   1.000
_cell.angle_alpha   90.00
_cell.angle_beta   90.00
_cell.angle_gamma   90.00
#
_symmetry.space_group_name_H-M   'P 1'
#
loop_
_entity.id
_entity.type
_entity.pdbx_description
1 polymer ?
#
loop_
_entity_poly.entity_id
_entity_poly.type
_entity_poly.pdbx_seq_one_letter_code
_entity_poly.pdbx_strand_id
1 'polypeptide(L)'
;MRETEMTYFCFIESSILSVPHMEPLVADDLDEAKLEAEALLGQHASGYAAHIVKDERRLTSIRRARAPKAAPLENGPAPSSL
;
A
#
# COMPACT_ATOMS: atom_id res chain seq x y z
N MET A 1 -23.24 7.60 25.33
CA MET A 1 -23.22 7.94 23.89
C MET A 1 -21.96 7.29 23.37
N ARG A 2 -22.06 6.30 22.48
CA ARG A 2 -20.85 5.63 21.96
C ARG A 2 -20.16 6.65 21.06
N GLU A 3 -18.95 7.07 21.43
CA GLU A 3 -18.01 7.68 20.48
C GLU A 3 -17.87 6.66 19.35
N THR A 4 -18.56 6.93 18.24
CA THR A 4 -18.28 6.27 16.97
C THR A 4 -16.92 6.83 16.55
N GLU A 5 -15.88 6.17 17.04
CA GLU A 5 -14.49 6.46 16.75
C GLU A 5 -14.35 6.75 15.26
N MET A 6 -13.92 7.98 14.93
CA MET A 6 -13.62 8.40 13.56
C MET A 6 -12.36 7.70 13.01
N THR A 7 -12.05 6.50 13.48
CA THR A 7 -10.81 5.80 13.18
C THR A 7 -10.93 5.11 11.83
N TYR A 8 -9.99 5.44 10.95
CA TYR A 8 -9.80 4.71 9.71
C TYR A 8 -9.01 3.43 10.00
N PHE A 9 -9.36 2.35 9.32
CA PHE A 9 -8.63 1.09 9.38
C PHE A 9 -8.00 0.80 8.02
N CYS A 10 -6.79 0.29 8.04
CA CYS A 10 -6.10 -0.21 6.86
C CYS A 10 -6.14 -1.74 6.85
N PHE A 11 -6.60 -2.32 5.76
CA PHE A 11 -6.55 -3.74 5.49
C PHE A 11 -5.52 -3.99 4.40
N ILE A 12 -4.43 -4.69 4.72
CA ILE A 12 -3.39 -5.06 3.76
C ILE A 12 -3.73 -6.42 3.14
N GLU A 13 -4.00 -6.42 1.84
CA GLU A 13 -4.18 -7.62 1.04
C GLU A 13 -2.81 -8.14 0.58
N SER A 14 -2.47 -9.37 0.99
CA SER A 14 -1.19 -10.01 0.72
C SER A 14 -1.39 -11.31 -0.04
N SER A 15 -0.47 -11.62 -0.95
CA SER A 15 -0.53 -12.85 -1.75
C SER A 15 0.02 -14.07 -1.03
N ILE A 16 0.68 -13.89 0.13
CA ILE A 16 1.36 -14.98 0.86
C ILE A 16 0.73 -15.25 2.23
N LEU A 17 0.06 -14.26 2.83
CA LEU A 17 -0.55 -14.42 4.14
C LEU A 17 -2.00 -14.88 3.97
N SER A 18 -2.33 -16.01 4.57
CA SER A 18 -3.70 -16.53 4.61
C SER A 18 -4.61 -15.73 5.56
N VAL A 19 -4.01 -14.88 6.41
CA VAL A 19 -4.72 -14.02 7.36
C VAL A 19 -4.53 -12.57 6.94
N PRO A 20 -5.61 -11.81 6.76
CA PRO A 20 -5.51 -10.39 6.46
C PRO A 20 -5.01 -9.58 7.65
N HIS A 21 -4.13 -8.62 7.40
CA HIS A 21 -3.60 -7.72 8.43
C HIS A 21 -4.44 -6.44 8.45
N MET A 22 -5.08 -6.16 9.59
CA MET A 22 -5.87 -4.95 9.82
C MET A 22 -5.26 -4.12 10.94
N GLU A 23 -4.97 -2.86 10.66
CA GLU A 23 -4.43 -1.92 11.65
C GLU A 23 -5.20 -0.59 11.63
N PRO A 24 -5.39 0.05 12.80
CA PRO A 24 -5.93 1.40 12.86
C PRO A 24 -4.91 2.40 12.28
N LEU A 25 -5.41 3.38 11.53
CA LEU A 25 -4.63 4.47 10.97
C LEU A 25 -4.68 5.68 11.90
N VAL A 26 -3.55 6.36 12.04
CA VAL A 26 -3.48 7.64 12.75
C VAL A 26 -3.74 8.75 11.73
N ALA A 27 -5.02 9.01 11.46
CA ALA A 27 -5.45 9.98 10.47
C ALA A 27 -6.77 10.65 10.88
N ASP A 28 -6.83 11.97 10.73
CA ASP A 28 -8.05 12.74 10.99
C ASP A 28 -8.95 12.80 9.74
N ASP A 29 -8.35 12.72 8.56
CA ASP A 29 -9.05 12.75 7.28
C ASP A 29 -8.64 11.63 6.30
N LEU A 30 -9.37 11.54 5.20
CA LEU A 30 -9.18 10.49 4.21
C LEU A 30 -7.85 10.61 3.47
N ASP A 31 -7.31 11.81 3.30
CA ASP A 31 -6.05 12.01 2.59
C ASP A 31 -4.85 11.65 3.47
N GLU A 32 -4.89 11.99 4.76
CA GLU A 32 -3.94 11.47 5.75
C GLU A 32 -4.00 9.94 5.85
N ALA A 33 -5.21 9.37 5.88
CA ALA A 33 -5.40 7.93 5.91
C ALA A 33 -4.79 7.24 4.69
N LYS A 34 -4.81 7.89 3.51
CA LYS A 34 -4.14 7.36 2.32
C LYS A 34 -2.63 7.35 2.47
N LEU A 35 -2.05 8.42 3.00
CA LEU A 35 -0.60 8.52 3.19
C LEU A 35 -0.09 7.43 4.15
N GLU A 36 -0.78 7.26 5.29
CA GLU A 36 -0.47 6.19 6.24
C GLU A 36 -0.65 4.79 5.62
N ALA A 37 -1.76 4.55 4.93
CA ALA A 37 -2.02 3.27 4.27
C ALA A 37 -1.01 2.95 3.17
N GLU A 38 -0.52 3.96 2.43
CA GLU A 38 0.54 3.82 1.44
C GLU A 38 1.87 3.47 2.09
N ALA A 39 2.23 4.14 3.20
CA ALA A 39 3.43 3.84 3.97
C ALA A 39 3.40 2.41 4.52
N LEU A 40 2.27 1.97 5.08
CA LEU A 40 2.05 0.60 5.53
C LEU A 40 2.20 -0.40 4.37
N LEU A 41 1.54 -0.15 3.23
CA LEU A 41 1.71 -1.01 2.05
C LEU A 41 3.16 -1.07 1.58
N GLY A 42 3.91 0.03 1.73
CA GLY A 42 5.35 0.13 1.51
C GLY A 42 6.17 -0.83 2.38
N GLN A 43 5.81 -0.97 3.66
CA GLN A 43 6.50 -1.86 4.61
C GLN A 43 6.17 -3.34 4.37
N HIS A 44 4.96 -3.64 3.87
CA HIS A 44 4.55 -5.01 3.56
C HIS A 44 5.06 -5.43 2.17
N ALA A 45 6.27 -6.00 2.10
CA ALA A 45 6.88 -6.48 0.84
C ALA A 45 5.96 -7.42 0.04
N SER A 46 5.15 -8.24 0.72
CA SER A 46 4.20 -9.17 0.10
C SER A 46 2.78 -8.61 -0.08
N GLY A 47 2.52 -7.41 0.44
CA GLY A 47 1.27 -6.70 0.25
C GLY A 47 1.19 -6.13 -1.17
N TYR A 48 0.04 -6.29 -1.81
CA TYR A 48 -0.22 -5.72 -3.14
C TYR A 48 -1.32 -4.66 -3.14
N ALA A 49 -2.19 -4.64 -2.13
CA ALA A 49 -3.19 -3.61 -1.95
C ALA A 49 -3.38 -3.26 -0.47
N ALA A 50 -3.75 -2.00 -0.21
CA ALA A 50 -4.18 -1.48 1.08
C ALA A 50 -5.59 -0.91 0.93
N HIS A 51 -6.54 -1.39 1.73
CA HIS A 51 -7.93 -0.95 1.69
C HIS A 51 -8.25 -0.12 2.93
N ILE A 52 -8.76 1.09 2.72
CA ILE A 52 -9.13 1.99 3.82
C ILE A 52 -10.60 1.81 4.14
N VAL A 53 -10.91 1.53 5.40
CA VAL A 53 -12.26 1.22 5.90
C VAL A 53 -12.61 2.17 7.04
N LYS A 54 -13.84 2.67 7.08
CA LYS A 54 -14.40 3.49 8.16
C LYS A 54 -15.86 3.10 8.38
N ASP A 55 -16.31 2.97 9.63
CA ASP A 55 -17.68 2.54 9.96
C ASP A 55 -18.11 1.30 9.17
N GLU A 56 -17.23 0.28 9.12
CA GLU A 56 -17.45 -0.97 8.38
C GLU A 56 -17.59 -0.81 6.85
N ARG A 57 -17.37 0.40 6.32
CA ARG A 57 -17.45 0.72 4.90
C ARG A 57 -16.06 0.97 4.32
N ARG A 58 -15.75 0.28 3.22
CA ARG A 58 -14.56 0.56 2.42
C ARG A 58 -14.71 1.91 1.72
N LEU A 59 -13.81 2.85 2.01
CA LEU A 59 -13.79 4.17 1.40
C LEU A 59 -12.97 4.18 0.11
N THR A 60 -11.75 3.62 0.17
CA THR A 60 -10.84 3.60 -0.98
C THR A 60 -9.86 2.43 -0.90
N SER A 61 -9.05 2.26 -1.94
CA SER A 61 -8.03 1.22 -2.01
C SER A 61 -6.82 1.71 -2.77
N ILE A 62 -5.64 1.53 -2.18
CA ILE A 62 -4.35 1.83 -2.74
C ILE A 62 -3.77 0.53 -3.26
N ARG A 63 -3.32 0.51 -4.50
CA ARG A 63 -2.62 -0.64 -5.08
C ARG A 63 -1.19 -0.23 -5.36
N ARG A 64 -0.24 -1.12 -5.06
CA ARG A 64 1.12 -0.94 -5.56
C ARG A 64 1.05 -0.93 -7.08
N ALA A 65 1.42 0.18 -7.69
CA ALA A 65 1.74 0.18 -9.10
C ALA A 65 2.82 -0.88 -9.29
N ARG A 66 2.51 -1.92 -10.06
CA ARG A 66 3.51 -2.89 -10.47
C ARG A 66 4.64 -2.07 -11.08
N ALA A 67 5.82 -2.08 -10.45
CA ALA A 67 6.97 -1.36 -10.98
C ALA A 67 7.02 -1.71 -12.48
N PRO A 68 7.03 -0.71 -13.39
CA PRO A 68 7.12 -1.00 -14.80
C PRO A 68 8.32 -1.91 -14.95
N LYS A 69 8.08 -3.12 -15.47
CA LYS A 69 9.11 -4.15 -15.68
C LYS A 69 10.28 -3.41 -16.30
N ALA A 70 11.37 -3.24 -15.55
CA ALA A 70 12.51 -2.48 -16.01
C ALA A 70 12.80 -2.98 -17.43
N ALA A 71 12.64 -2.09 -18.41
CA ALA A 71 13.03 -2.41 -19.77
C ALA A 71 14.47 -2.92 -19.66
N PRO A 72 14.84 -4.00 -20.38
CA PRO A 72 16.21 -4.47 -20.32
C PRO A 72 17.09 -3.27 -20.63
N LEU A 73 17.93 -2.88 -19.67
CA LEU A 73 19.00 -1.93 -19.96
C LEU A 73 19.79 -2.61 -21.08
N GLU A 74 19.60 -2.14 -22.31
CA GLU A 74 20.40 -2.58 -23.44
C GLU A 74 21.85 -2.50 -22.99
N ASN A 75 22.53 -3.65 -23.05
CA ASN A 75 23.95 -3.73 -22.82
C ASN A 75 24.60 -2.81 -23.86
N GLY A 76 24.95 -1.59 -23.46
CA GLY A 76 25.83 -0.74 -24.24
C GLY A 76 27.11 -1.55 -24.55
N PRO A 77 27.65 -1.46 -25.78
CA PRO A 77 28.79 -2.26 -26.17
C PRO A 77 29.99 -2.00 -25.27
N ALA A 78 30.66 -3.09 -24.89
CA ALA A 78 31.92 -3.09 -24.15
C ALA A 78 33.03 -2.32 -24.90
N PRO A 79 34.13 -1.93 -24.23
CA PRO A 79 34.96 -0.78 -24.57
C PRO A 79 35.84 -1.01 -25.80
N SER A 80 35.95 0.00 -26.67
CA SER A 80 37.03 0.07 -27.65
C SER A 80 38.27 0.68 -26.99
N SER A 81 39.22 -0.17 -26.64
CA SER A 81 40.61 0.22 -26.47
C SER A 81 41.15 0.78 -27.78
N LEU A 82 41.79 1.96 -27.74
CA LEU A 82 42.84 2.42 -28.64
C LEU A 82 43.68 3.49 -27.93
#